data_AF-A0AAD4UQI7-F1
#
_entry.id   AF-A0AAD4UQI7-F1
#
_cell.length_a   1.000
_cell.length_b   1.000
_cell.length_c   1.000
_cell.angle_alpha   90.00
_cell.angle_beta   90.00
_cell.angle_gamma   90.00
#
_symmetry.space_group_name_H-M   'P 1'
#
loop_
_entity.id
_entity.type
_entity.pdbx_description
1 polymer ?
#
loop_
_entity_poly.entity_id
_entity_poly.type
_entity_poly.pdbx_seq_one_letter_code
_entity_poly.pdbx_strand_id
1 'polypeptide(L)'
;MKPKINGPAKIQSDLFPCTSTRVCWKSSWDCSIFHVFREVNFAADSLAKMGHEMEMGIHCFVLPPGGITGVLQEDRDGLLRSRLIYV
;
A
#
# COMPACT_ATOMS: atom_id res chain seq x y z
N MET A 1 10.20 39.93 -3.71
CA MET A 1 9.19 39.03 -3.10
C MET A 1 9.88 37.75 -2.68
N LYS A 2 9.88 37.40 -1.39
CA LYS A 2 10.46 36.14 -0.89
C LYS A 2 9.39 35.04 -0.88
N PRO A 3 9.70 33.77 -1.19
CA PRO A 3 8.72 32.69 -1.13
C PRO A 3 8.30 32.45 0.34
N LYS A 4 6.98 32.35 0.58
CA LYS A 4 6.44 31.83 1.83
C LYS A 4 6.75 30.32 1.88
N ILE A 5 7.76 29.96 2.65
CA ILE A 5 7.94 28.60 3.14
C ILE A 5 6.79 28.31 4.11
N ASN A 6 5.76 27.61 3.61
CA ASN A 6 4.74 27.03 4.47
C ASN A 6 5.42 25.93 5.30
N GLY A 7 5.30 26.04 6.62
CA GLY A 7 5.89 25.13 7.60
C GLY A 7 5.47 23.67 7.39
N PRO A 8 6.06 22.73 8.15
CA PRO A 8 5.84 21.30 7.94
C PRO A 8 4.34 20.99 7.99
N ALA A 9 3.87 20.32 6.94
CA ALA A 9 2.51 19.80 6.89
C ALA A 9 2.23 19.11 8.22
N LYS A 10 1.24 19.60 8.95
CA LYS A 10 0.75 18.95 10.16
C LYS A 10 0.23 17.58 9.73
N ILE A 11 1.01 16.54 9.97
CA ILE A 11 0.57 15.16 9.83
C ILE A 11 -0.49 15.00 10.89
N GLN A 12 -1.75 15.08 10.47
CA GLN A 12 -2.88 14.80 11.32
C GLN A 12 -2.75 13.34 11.75
N SER A 13 -2.41 13.16 13.02
CA SER A 13 -2.17 11.89 13.70
C SER A 13 -3.49 11.13 13.92
N ASP A 14 -4.31 11.05 12.89
CA ASP A 14 -5.50 10.20 12.88
C ASP A 14 -5.02 8.77 12.63
N LEU A 15 -4.50 8.19 13.71
CA LEU A 15 -4.28 6.78 13.90
C LEU A 15 -5.62 6.08 13.66
N PHE A 16 -5.95 5.72 12.41
CA PHE A 16 -7.18 4.99 12.08
C PHE A 16 -7.13 3.64 12.79
N PRO A 17 -7.87 3.40 13.89
CA PRO A 17 -8.01 2.08 14.44
C PRO A 17 -9.17 1.44 13.67
N CYS A 18 -8.97 1.19 12.36
CA CYS A 18 -9.96 0.48 11.57
C CYS A 18 -9.83 -1.01 11.88
N THR A 19 -10.26 -1.42 13.07
CA THR A 19 -10.33 -2.83 13.49
C THR A 19 -11.48 -3.57 12.81
N SER A 20 -12.36 -2.86 12.09
CA SER A 20 -13.48 -3.44 11.34
C SER A 20 -13.58 -2.80 9.96
N THR A 21 -13.19 -3.56 8.93
CA THR A 21 -13.33 -3.20 7.50
C THR A 21 -14.74 -2.77 7.14
N ARG A 22 -15.74 -3.28 7.86
CA ARG A 22 -17.17 -3.00 7.69
C ARG A 22 -17.57 -1.58 8.09
N VAL A 23 -16.84 -0.94 8.99
CA VAL A 23 -17.09 0.44 9.45
C VAL A 23 -16.48 1.44 8.47
N CYS A 24 -15.27 1.19 8.00
CA CYS A 24 -14.59 2.04 7.02
C CYS A 24 -15.31 2.06 5.66
N TRP A 25 -15.99 0.96 5.29
CA TRP A 25 -16.82 0.86 4.10
C TRP A 25 -18.05 1.78 4.09
N LYS A 26 -18.58 2.16 5.26
CA LYS A 26 -19.77 3.03 5.35
C LYS A 26 -19.46 4.53 5.24
N SER A 27 -18.19 4.88 5.13
CA SER A 27 -17.79 6.26 4.84
C SER A 27 -18.19 6.62 3.40
N SER A 28 -18.35 7.91 3.11
CA SER A 28 -18.94 8.50 1.90
C SER A 28 -18.13 8.29 0.60
N TRP A 29 -17.44 7.17 0.46
CA TRP A 29 -16.60 6.84 -0.67
C TRP A 29 -17.36 5.92 -1.61
N ASP A 30 -17.42 6.29 -2.89
CA ASP A 30 -17.93 5.40 -3.94
C ASP A 30 -16.87 4.35 -4.25
N CYS A 31 -16.97 3.20 -3.59
CA CYS A 31 -15.98 2.13 -3.66
C CYS A 31 -16.52 0.96 -4.48
N SER A 32 -15.76 0.51 -5.46
CA SER A 32 -16.01 -0.75 -6.18
C SER A 32 -14.97 -1.79 -5.78
N ILE A 33 -15.40 -3.02 -5.50
CA ILE A 33 -14.51 -4.16 -5.18
C ILE A 33 -14.45 -5.06 -6.40
N PHE A 34 -13.23 -5.33 -6.86
CA PHE A 34 -12.96 -6.29 -7.91
C PHE A 34 -11.99 -7.35 -7.41
N HIS A 35 -12.21 -8.60 -7.82
CA HIS A 35 -11.26 -9.66 -7.60
C HIS A 35 -10.15 -9.57 -8.66
N VAL A 36 -8.90 -9.64 -8.20
CA VAL A 36 -7.70 -9.58 -9.03
C VAL A 36 -6.83 -10.78 -8.67
N PHE A 37 -6.28 -11.46 -9.68
CA PHE A 37 -5.42 -12.62 -9.45
C PHE A 37 -4.14 -12.24 -8.71
N ARG A 38 -3.61 -13.16 -7.91
CA ARG A 38 -2.37 -12.91 -7.16
C ARG A 38 -1.17 -12.66 -8.08
N GLU A 39 -1.15 -13.26 -9.28
CA GLU A 39 -0.07 -13.06 -10.27
C GLU A 39 -0.10 -11.70 -10.97
N VAL A 40 -0.99 -10.77 -10.58
CA VAL A 40 -1.04 -9.40 -11.11
C VAL A 40 -1.16 -8.35 -9.99
N ASN A 41 -0.92 -8.77 -8.74
CA ASN A 41 -1.00 -7.89 -7.56
C ASN A 41 0.29 -8.01 -6.74
N PHE A 42 1.44 -7.87 -7.41
CA PHE A 42 2.74 -8.12 -6.81
C PHE A 42 3.13 -7.07 -5.80
N ALA A 43 2.74 -5.82 -5.98
CA ALA A 43 3.04 -4.75 -5.04
C ALA A 43 2.39 -5.06 -3.68
N ALA A 44 1.13 -5.50 -3.67
CA ALA A 44 0.45 -5.89 -2.44
C ALA A 44 1.10 -7.11 -1.78
N ASP A 45 1.46 -8.14 -2.55
CA ASP A 45 2.13 -9.34 -2.02
C ASP A 45 3.52 -9.02 -1.45
N SER A 46 4.30 -8.17 -2.14
CA SER A 46 5.62 -7.73 -1.70
C SER A 46 5.55 -6.91 -0.41
N LEU A 47 4.57 -6.00 -0.31
CA LEU A 47 4.34 -5.20 0.89
C LEU A 47 3.81 -6.05 2.05
N ALA A 48 2.94 -7.01 1.78
CA ALA A 48 2.46 -7.95 2.79
C ALA A 48 3.60 -8.81 3.35
N LYS A 49 4.49 -9.32 2.48
CA LYS A 49 5.68 -10.06 2.90
C LYS A 49 6.64 -9.20 3.72
N MET A 50 6.90 -7.97 3.27
CA MET A 50 7.74 -7.02 4.01
C MET A 50 7.16 -6.73 5.41
N GLY A 51 5.85 -6.46 5.50
CA GLY A 51 5.19 -6.20 6.78
C GLY A 51 5.17 -7.41 7.71
N HIS A 52 5.12 -8.63 7.17
CA HIS A 52 5.21 -9.85 7.98
C HIS A 52 6.58 -10.01 8.67
N GLU A 53 7.64 -9.50 8.06
CA GLU A 53 9.00 -9.54 8.60
C GLU A 53 9.27 -8.40 9.61
N MET A 54 8.33 -7.48 9.79
CA MET A 54 8.45 -6.32 10.69
C MET A 54 7.81 -6.56 12.06
N GLU A 55 8.23 -5.78 13.05
CA GLU A 55 7.59 -5.78 14.36
C GLU A 55 6.13 -5.31 14.28
N MET A 56 5.30 -5.79 15.20
CA MET A 56 3.89 -5.39 15.25
C MET A 56 3.78 -3.89 15.53
N GLY A 57 3.13 -3.15 14.63
CA GLY A 57 2.99 -1.71 14.74
C GLY A 57 2.64 -1.07 13.41
N ILE A 58 2.63 0.26 13.39
CA ILE A 58 2.45 1.06 12.18
C ILE A 58 3.83 1.56 11.73
N HIS A 59 4.22 1.20 10.51
CA HIS A 59 5.49 1.58 9.90
C HIS A 59 5.23 2.58 8.77
N CYS A 60 5.72 3.81 8.93
CA CYS A 60 5.58 4.86 7.93
C CYS A 60 6.91 5.08 7.19
N PHE A 61 6.86 5.09 5.86
CA PHE A 61 8.04 5.31 5.03
C PHE A 61 7.97 6.68 4.34
N VAL A 62 9.05 7.46 4.42
CA VAL A 62 9.17 8.76 3.73
C VAL A 62 9.46 8.57 2.24
N LEU A 63 10.13 7.47 1.90
CA LEU A 63 10.42 7.05 0.53
C LEU A 63 9.86 5.64 0.31
N PRO A 64 9.50 5.27 -0.94
CA PRO A 64 9.07 3.91 -1.23
C PRO A 64 10.12 2.90 -0.78
N PRO A 65 9.74 1.81 -0.08
CA PRO A 65 10.66 0.75 0.27
C PRO A 65 11.42 0.23 -0.95
N GLY A 66 12.71 -0.10 -0.77
CA GLY A 66 13.55 -0.57 -1.87
C GLY A 66 12.92 -1.73 -2.64
N GLY A 67 12.96 -1.66 -3.97
CA GLY A 67 12.39 -2.69 -4.85
C GLY A 67 10.91 -2.53 -5.19
N ILE A 68 10.11 -1.77 -4.42
CA ILE A 68 8.67 -1.63 -4.69
C ILE A 68 8.37 -0.87 -5.99
N THR A 69 9.21 0.10 -6.36
CA THR A 69 9.03 0.91 -7.57
C THR A 69 9.08 0.05 -8.83
N GLY A 70 9.97 -0.94 -8.88
CA GLY A 70 10.05 -1.87 -10.01
C GLY A 70 8.81 -2.76 -10.07
N VAL A 71 8.38 -3.29 -8.93
CA VAL A 71 7.17 -4.12 -8.83
C VAL A 71 5.91 -3.35 -9.24
N LEU A 72 5.78 -2.08 -8.84
CA LEU A 72 4.67 -1.23 -9.27
C LEU A 72 4.68 -0.96 -10.78
N GLN A 73 5.86 -0.81 -11.38
CA GLN A 73 5.98 -0.67 -12.81
C GLN A 73 5.55 -1.96 -13.53
N GLU A 74 5.95 -3.12 -13.02
CA GLU A 74 5.54 -4.41 -13.56
C GLU A 74 4.02 -4.66 -13.44
N ASP A 75 3.42 -4.32 -12.29
CA ASP A 75 1.97 -4.38 -12.09
C ASP A 75 1.25 -3.45 -13.07
N ARG A 76 1.77 -2.23 -13.29
CA ARG A 76 1.21 -1.26 -14.25
C ARG A 76 1.29 -1.77 -15.69
N ASP A 77 2.40 -2.38 -16.04
CA ASP A 77 2.65 -2.89 -17.39
C ASP A 77 1.97 -4.27 -17.61
N GLY A 78 1.29 -4.81 -16.60
CA GLY A 78 0.50 -6.04 -16.68
C GLY A 78 1.35 -7.31 -16.78
N LEU A 79 2.59 -7.28 -16.28
CA LEU A 79 3.47 -8.44 -16.34
C LEU A 79 2.96 -9.54 -15.41
N LEU A 80 2.91 -10.76 -15.95
CA LEU A 80 2.57 -11.95 -15.18
C LEU A 80 3.85 -12.61 -14.68
N ARG A 81 4.01 -12.76 -13.36
CA ARG A 81 5.02 -13.66 -12.77
C ARG A 81 4.38 -14.98 -12.38
N SER A 82 4.61 -16.01 -13.18
CA SER A 82 4.23 -17.38 -12.83
C SER A 82 4.94 -17.82 -11.56
N ARG A 83 4.19 -18.30 -10.57
CA ARG A 83 4.78 -19.06 -9.46
C ARG A 83 4.80 -20.53 -9.83
N LEU A 84 5.96 -21.16 -9.70
CA LEU A 84 6.04 -22.60 -9.69
C LEU A 84 5.44 -23.08 -8.35
N ILE A 85 4.28 -23.72 -8.40
CA ILE A 85 3.74 -24.44 -7.25
C ILE A 85 4.33 -25.85 -7.34
N TYR A 86 5.29 -26.17 -6.47
CA TYR A 86 5.63 -27.57 -6.22
C TYR A 86 4.48 -28.18 -5.41
N VAL A 87 3.85 -29.22 -5.97
CA VAL A 87 2.84 -30.05 -5.31
C VAL A 87 3.52 -31.28 -4.75
#